data_AF-A0A1B9LEW3-F1
#
_entry.id   AF-A0A1B9LEW3-F1
#
_cell.length_a   1.000
_cell.length_b   1.000
_cell.length_c   1.000
_cell.angle_alpha   90.00
_cell.angle_beta   90.00
_cell.angle_gamma   90.00
#
_symmetry.space_group_name_H-M   'P 1'
#
loop_
_entity.id
_entity.type
_entity.pdbx_description
1 polymer ?
#
loop_
_entity_poly.entity_id
_entity_poly.type
_entity_poly.pdbx_seq_one_letter_code
_entity_poly.pdbx_strand_id
1 'polypeptide(L)'
;MEANIIVSLLGIVISAIVAYYTSTNVFARKYHEGKIRIFDLTHRYFYVMYNSFDHESRKLKKDKESTDIYIFGIQSIYDDLQSLMENPFMHTIIKKNLYLSSLPYRLGCTLVSSKEQQEPCITKELIDLFIKLFTMTSDLYKEDEWKTNEELKDLKHNVNEFKKFINYTN
;
A
#
# COMPACT_ATOMS: atom_id res chain seq x y z
N MET A 1 -38.13 42.41 2.54
CA MET A 1 -36.66 42.39 2.38
C MET A 1 -36.02 41.47 3.41
N GLU A 2 -36.37 41.58 4.70
CA GLU A 2 -35.84 40.74 5.79
C GLU A 2 -36.11 39.23 5.62
N ALA A 3 -37.31 38.84 5.19
CA ALA A 3 -37.64 37.43 4.95
C ALA A 3 -36.73 36.76 3.90
N ASN A 4 -36.33 37.49 2.85
CA ASN A 4 -35.43 36.97 1.81
C ASN A 4 -33.99 36.79 2.32
N ILE A 5 -33.56 37.65 3.25
CA ILE A 5 -32.24 37.52 3.91
C ILE A 5 -32.24 36.28 4.81
N ILE A 6 -33.30 36.07 5.59
CA ILE A 6 -33.44 34.89 6.46
C ILE A 6 -33.44 33.59 5.64
N VAL A 7 -34.23 33.53 4.55
CA VAL A 7 -34.27 32.37 3.65
C VAL A 7 -32.90 32.11 3.01
N SER A 8 -32.18 33.17 2.60
CA SER A 8 -30.84 33.04 2.02
C SER A 8 -29.82 32.52 3.04
N LEU A 9 -29.85 33.03 4.27
CA LEU A 9 -28.98 32.56 5.36
C LEU A 9 -29.27 31.10 5.72
N LEU A 10 -30.54 30.70 5.80
CA LEU A 10 -30.92 29.31 6.01
C LEU A 10 -30.44 28.40 4.87
N GLY A 11 -30.53 28.87 3.61
CA GLY A 11 -30.00 28.16 2.45
C GLY A 11 -28.49 27.91 2.54
N ILE A 12 -27.72 28.91 2.99
CA ILE A 12 -26.27 28.79 3.22
C ILE A 12 -25.98 27.77 4.33
N VAL A 13 -26.70 27.86 5.46
CA VAL A 13 -26.51 26.95 6.59
C VAL A 13 -26.83 25.51 6.19
N ILE A 14 -27.96 25.27 5.51
CA ILE A 14 -28.33 23.93 5.03
C ILE A 14 -27.28 23.40 4.05
N SER A 15 -26.81 24.23 3.11
CA SER A 15 -25.77 23.82 2.16
C SER A 15 -24.45 23.47 2.86
N ALA A 16 -24.05 24.22 3.87
CA ALA A 16 -22.87 23.93 4.68
C ALA A 16 -23.01 22.61 5.45
N ILE A 17 -24.19 22.34 6.01
CA ILE A 17 -24.50 21.07 6.70
C ILE A 17 -24.41 19.91 5.72
N VAL A 18 -25.05 20.00 4.56
CA VAL A 18 -25.00 18.94 3.53
C VAL A 18 -23.57 18.70 3.07
N ALA A 19 -22.82 19.77 2.77
CA ALA A 19 -21.42 19.66 2.37
C ALA A 19 -20.56 18.99 3.44
N TYR A 20 -20.78 19.32 4.72
CA TYR A 20 -20.10 18.67 5.83
C TYR A 20 -20.40 17.16 5.89
N TYR A 21 -21.68 16.77 5.86
CA TYR A 21 -22.08 15.35 5.89
C TYR A 21 -21.59 14.57 4.66
N THR A 22 -21.62 15.16 3.48
CA THR A 22 -21.08 14.52 2.28
C THR A 22 -19.57 14.36 2.39
N SER A 23 -18.84 15.39 2.83
CA SER A 23 -17.39 15.35 2.99
C SER A 23 -16.96 14.29 4.01
N THR A 24 -17.60 14.23 5.19
CA THR A 24 -17.27 13.24 6.22
C THR A 24 -17.52 11.81 5.77
N ASN A 25 -18.65 11.55 5.09
CA ASN A 25 -18.96 10.22 4.54
C ASN A 25 -18.00 9.81 3.42
N VAL A 26 -17.69 10.72 2.49
CA VAL A 26 -16.73 10.46 1.41
C VAL A 26 -15.34 10.20 1.98
N PHE A 27 -14.91 10.98 2.98
CA PHE A 27 -13.65 10.78 3.67
C PHE A 27 -13.59 9.40 4.34
N ALA A 28 -14.60 9.04 5.13
CA ALA A 28 -14.66 7.75 5.82
C ALA A 28 -14.61 6.57 4.83
N ARG A 29 -15.37 6.65 3.72
CA ARG A 29 -15.33 5.64 2.67
C ARG A 29 -13.96 5.56 2.00
N LYS A 30 -13.39 6.69 1.58
CA LYS A 30 -12.07 6.74 0.93
C LYS A 30 -10.95 6.25 1.84
N TYR A 31 -11.07 6.52 3.14
CA TYR A 31 -10.16 6.03 4.16
C TYR A 31 -10.23 4.50 4.30
N HIS A 32 -11.44 3.94 4.34
CA HIS A 32 -11.64 2.49 4.38
C HIS A 32 -11.16 1.79 3.10
N GLU A 33 -11.50 2.32 1.93
CA GLU A 33 -10.98 1.87 0.63
C GLU A 33 -9.44 1.89 0.61
N GLY A 34 -8.84 2.97 1.12
CA GLY A 34 -7.39 3.12 1.22
C GLY A 34 -6.75 2.05 2.12
N LYS A 35 -7.37 1.73 3.27
CA LYS A 35 -6.90 0.67 4.17
C LYS A 35 -6.80 -0.67 3.45
N ILE A 36 -7.85 -1.08 2.75
CA ILE A 36 -7.91 -2.35 2.01
C ILE A 36 -6.89 -2.35 0.87
N ARG A 37 -6.82 -1.26 0.07
CA ARG A 37 -5.90 -1.20 -1.07
C ARG A 37 -4.44 -1.21 -0.65
N ILE A 38 -4.06 -0.58 0.46
CA ILE A 38 -2.68 -0.68 0.98
C ILE A 38 -2.38 -2.11 1.41
N PHE A 39 -3.34 -2.79 2.04
CA PHE A 39 -3.17 -4.17 2.45
C PHE A 39 -2.90 -5.09 1.25
N ASP A 40 -3.75 -5.04 0.24
CA ASP A 40 -3.59 -5.77 -1.02
C ASP A 40 -2.26 -5.43 -1.72
N LEU A 41 -1.90 -4.15 -1.76
CA LEU A 41 -0.62 -3.69 -2.34
C LEU A 41 0.58 -4.31 -1.62
N THR A 42 0.56 -4.37 -0.29
CA THR A 42 1.62 -5.02 0.49
C THR A 42 1.66 -6.53 0.27
N HIS A 43 0.49 -7.20 0.12
CA HIS A 43 0.42 -8.63 -0.20
C HIS A 43 1.07 -8.93 -1.54
N ARG A 44 0.66 -8.21 -2.59
CA ARG A 44 1.23 -8.37 -3.93
C ARG A 44 2.73 -8.14 -3.94
N TYR A 45 3.23 -7.16 -3.19
CA TYR A 45 4.68 -6.96 -3.06
C TYR A 45 5.38 -8.18 -2.48
N PHE A 46 4.97 -8.67 -1.30
CA PHE A 46 5.63 -9.82 -0.70
C PHE A 46 5.49 -11.09 -1.54
N TYR A 47 4.37 -11.27 -2.24
CA TYR A 47 4.16 -12.38 -3.16
C TYR A 47 5.12 -12.33 -4.36
N VAL A 48 5.24 -11.17 -5.02
CA VAL A 48 6.20 -10.95 -6.12
C VAL A 48 7.62 -11.21 -5.64
N MET A 49 7.97 -10.69 -4.47
CA MET A 49 9.31 -10.85 -3.90
C MET A 49 9.61 -12.31 -3.57
N TYR A 50 8.69 -13.02 -2.91
CA TYR A 50 8.85 -14.45 -2.58
C TYR A 50 9.06 -15.30 -3.84
N ASN A 51 8.24 -15.07 -4.87
CA ASN A 51 8.33 -15.82 -6.13
C ASN A 51 9.57 -15.50 -6.96
N SER A 52 10.24 -14.38 -6.71
CA SER A 52 11.47 -13.99 -7.39
C SER A 52 12.69 -14.78 -6.93
N PHE A 53 12.58 -15.52 -5.83
CA PHE A 53 13.65 -16.40 -5.35
C PHE A 53 13.40 -17.84 -5.78
N ASP A 54 14.48 -18.54 -6.09
CA ASP A 54 14.54 -19.99 -6.11
C ASP A 54 14.55 -20.50 -4.66
N HIS A 55 13.58 -21.33 -4.29
CA HIS A 55 13.41 -21.79 -2.91
C HIS A 55 14.44 -22.83 -2.47
N GLU A 56 15.07 -23.52 -3.41
CA GLU A 56 16.14 -24.49 -3.12
C GLU A 56 17.48 -23.76 -2.96
N SER A 57 17.85 -22.93 -3.95
CA SER A 57 19.14 -22.24 -3.96
C SER A 57 19.16 -20.93 -3.16
N ARG A 58 17.98 -20.41 -2.81
CA ARG A 58 17.74 -19.10 -2.18
C ARG A 58 18.29 -17.91 -2.96
N LYS A 59 18.59 -18.10 -4.25
CA LYS A 59 19.08 -17.05 -5.13
C LYS A 59 17.94 -16.44 -5.93
N LEU A 60 18.14 -15.22 -6.43
CA LEU A 60 17.22 -14.60 -7.35
C LEU A 60 17.17 -15.38 -8.65
N LYS A 61 15.95 -15.64 -9.13
CA LYS A 61 15.72 -16.17 -10.47
C LYS A 61 16.14 -15.10 -11.48
N LYS A 62 16.95 -15.49 -12.45
CA LYS A 62 17.50 -14.61 -13.49
C LYS A 62 17.12 -15.06 -14.90
N ASP A 63 16.31 -16.11 -15.01
CA ASP A 63 15.74 -16.46 -16.30
C ASP A 63 14.78 -15.35 -16.75
N LYS A 64 14.64 -15.24 -18.08
CA LYS A 64 13.89 -14.15 -18.71
C LYS A 64 12.43 -14.13 -18.24
N GLU A 65 11.79 -15.29 -18.16
CA GLU A 65 10.37 -15.41 -17.79
C GLU A 65 10.13 -14.92 -16.35
N SER A 66 10.94 -15.38 -15.39
CA SER A 66 10.84 -14.93 -14.00
C SER A 66 11.13 -13.43 -13.86
N THR A 67 12.08 -12.91 -14.63
CA THR A 67 12.42 -11.49 -14.65
C THR A 67 11.26 -10.65 -15.19
N ASP A 68 10.64 -11.07 -16.30
CA ASP A 68 9.50 -10.38 -16.90
C ASP A 68 8.30 -10.35 -15.92
N ILE A 69 8.03 -11.48 -15.24
CA ILE A 69 6.99 -11.56 -14.19
C ILE A 69 7.29 -10.61 -13.03
N TYR A 70 8.54 -10.56 -12.55
CA TYR A 70 8.94 -9.65 -11.48
C TYR A 70 8.74 -8.18 -11.89
N ILE A 71 9.26 -7.78 -13.05
CA ILE A 71 9.15 -6.41 -13.55
C ILE A 71 7.68 -6.01 -13.71
N PHE A 72 6.85 -6.90 -14.27
CA PHE A 72 5.41 -6.67 -14.40
C PHE A 72 4.73 -6.49 -13.05
N GLY A 73 5.04 -7.36 -12.08
CA GLY A 73 4.52 -7.28 -10.72
C GLY A 73 4.89 -5.96 -10.04
N ILE A 74 6.16 -5.57 -10.08
CA ILE A 74 6.66 -4.32 -9.51
C ILE A 74 6.04 -3.09 -10.20
N GLN A 75 5.88 -3.12 -11.53
CA GLN A 75 5.18 -2.05 -12.27
C GLN A 75 3.74 -1.88 -11.78
N SER A 76 2.99 -2.99 -11.68
CA SER A 76 1.60 -2.94 -11.21
C SER A 76 1.49 -2.37 -9.78
N ILE A 77 2.40 -2.77 -8.89
CA ILE A 77 2.46 -2.23 -7.52
C ILE A 77 2.80 -0.73 -7.54
N TYR A 78 3.72 -0.31 -8.42
CA TYR A 78 4.10 1.10 -8.55
C TYR A 78 2.93 1.97 -9.00
N ASP A 79 2.19 1.53 -10.01
CA ASP A 79 1.04 2.28 -10.54
C ASP A 79 -0.07 2.42 -9.48
N ASP A 80 -0.35 1.34 -8.75
CA ASP A 80 -1.31 1.38 -7.64
C ASP A 80 -0.83 2.27 -6.49
N LEU A 81 0.46 2.21 -6.15
CA LEU A 81 1.05 3.05 -5.12
C LEU A 81 0.91 4.53 -5.47
N GLN A 82 1.20 4.92 -6.71
CA GLN A 82 1.03 6.30 -7.19
C GLN A 82 -0.41 6.76 -7.00
N SER A 83 -1.40 5.93 -7.39
CA SER A 83 -2.81 6.27 -7.19
C SER A 83 -3.22 6.38 -5.71
N LEU A 84 -2.52 5.66 -4.83
CA LEU A 84 -2.78 5.69 -3.39
C LEU A 84 -2.11 6.87 -2.68
N MET A 85 -1.12 7.52 -3.29
CA MET A 85 -0.44 8.67 -2.67
C MET A 85 -1.37 9.84 -2.38
N GLU A 86 -2.47 9.97 -3.12
CA GLU A 86 -3.52 10.99 -2.92
C GLU A 86 -4.61 10.52 -1.95
N ASN A 87 -4.58 9.25 -1.51
CA ASN A 87 -5.61 8.70 -0.64
C ASN A 87 -5.45 9.22 0.81
N PRO A 88 -6.53 9.66 1.48
CA PRO A 88 -6.47 10.14 2.87
C PRO A 88 -5.85 9.18 3.88
N PHE A 89 -6.04 7.87 3.66
CA PHE A 89 -5.41 6.83 4.47
C PHE A 89 -3.89 6.84 4.33
N MET A 90 -3.37 6.88 3.09
CA MET A 90 -1.93 6.93 2.83
C MET A 90 -1.30 8.19 3.42
N HIS A 91 -1.97 9.34 3.28
CA HIS A 91 -1.53 10.57 3.94
C HIS A 91 -1.45 10.42 5.47
N THR A 92 -2.40 9.72 6.08
CA THR A 92 -2.40 9.48 7.54
C THR A 92 -1.24 8.58 7.95
N ILE A 93 -0.95 7.55 7.17
CA ILE A 93 0.20 6.65 7.38
C ILE A 93 1.53 7.41 7.24
N ILE A 94 1.71 8.20 6.17
CA ILE A 94 2.92 9.00 5.95
C ILE A 94 3.12 10.05 7.05
N LYS A 95 2.05 10.71 7.52
CA LYS A 95 2.15 11.66 8.64
C LYS A 95 2.66 11.01 9.92
N LYS A 96 2.30 9.75 10.16
CA LYS A 96 2.80 8.97 11.31
C LYS A 96 4.24 8.49 11.11
N ASN A 97 4.67 8.32 9.86
CA ASN A 97 6.03 7.91 9.54
C ASN A 97 6.50 8.49 8.21
N LEU A 98 7.24 9.60 8.28
CA LEU A 98 7.74 10.30 7.10
C LEU A 98 8.70 9.45 6.25
N TYR A 99 9.32 8.40 6.80
CA TYR A 99 10.18 7.51 6.00
C TYR A 99 9.41 6.85 4.84
N LEU A 100 8.12 6.57 5.05
CA LEU A 100 7.24 5.99 4.03
C LEU A 100 6.98 6.93 2.85
N SER A 101 7.24 8.24 2.97
CA SER A 101 7.11 9.17 1.83
C SER A 101 8.13 8.87 0.72
N SER A 102 9.22 8.17 1.04
CA SER A 102 10.24 7.76 0.05
C SER A 102 9.87 6.51 -0.73
N LEU A 103 8.80 5.80 -0.35
CA LEU A 103 8.43 4.51 -0.94
C LEU A 103 8.17 4.59 -2.46
N PRO A 104 7.40 5.55 -2.99
CA PRO A 104 7.17 5.63 -4.44
C PRO A 104 8.46 5.87 -5.20
N TYR A 105 9.31 6.77 -4.72
CA TYR A 105 10.59 7.05 -5.35
C TYR A 105 11.48 5.80 -5.43
N ARG A 106 11.64 5.09 -4.31
CA ARG A 106 12.50 3.89 -4.27
C ARG A 106 11.97 2.76 -5.13
N LEU A 107 10.66 2.53 -5.11
CA LEU A 107 10.04 1.53 -5.98
C LEU A 107 10.23 1.87 -7.46
N GLY A 108 10.11 3.16 -7.82
CA GLY A 108 10.39 3.66 -9.17
C GLY A 108 11.85 3.43 -9.58
N CYS A 109 12.82 3.73 -8.70
CA CYS A 109 14.23 3.44 -8.97
C CYS A 109 14.48 1.94 -9.17
N THR A 110 13.94 1.08 -8.31
CA THR A 110 14.03 -0.39 -8.45
C THR A 110 13.49 -0.86 -9.79
N LEU A 111 12.33 -0.34 -10.21
CA LEU A 111 11.70 -0.69 -11.47
C LEU A 111 12.55 -0.29 -12.68
N VAL A 112 13.11 0.93 -12.68
CA VAL A 112 14.01 1.41 -13.74
C VAL A 112 15.26 0.53 -13.80
N SER A 113 15.93 0.32 -12.67
CA SER A 113 17.13 -0.53 -12.60
C SER A 113 16.86 -1.95 -13.11
N SER A 114 15.73 -2.54 -12.72
CA SER A 114 15.37 -3.91 -13.16
C SER A 114 15.12 -3.98 -14.66
N LYS A 115 14.49 -2.95 -15.25
CA LYS A 115 14.26 -2.87 -16.70
C LYS A 115 15.56 -2.66 -17.49
N GLU A 116 16.48 -1.84 -16.99
CA GLU A 116 17.75 -1.58 -17.65
C GLU A 116 18.69 -2.80 -17.58
N GLN A 117 18.73 -3.46 -16.42
CA GLN A 117 19.62 -4.61 -16.19
C GLN A 117 19.02 -5.92 -16.69
N GLN A 118 17.72 -5.97 -16.97
CA GLN A 118 16.99 -7.20 -17.30
C GLN A 118 17.18 -8.29 -16.23
N GLU A 119 17.16 -7.87 -14.96
CA GLU A 119 17.27 -8.75 -13.79
C GLU A 119 16.45 -8.18 -12.61
N PRO A 120 15.96 -9.00 -11.67
CA PRO A 120 15.30 -8.50 -10.47
C PRO A 120 16.24 -7.66 -9.58
N CYS A 121 15.89 -6.39 -9.34
CA CYS A 121 16.65 -5.50 -8.47
C CYS A 121 16.01 -5.36 -7.08
N ILE A 122 16.39 -6.25 -6.16
CA ILE A 122 15.85 -6.26 -4.80
C ILE A 122 16.79 -5.55 -3.83
N THR A 123 16.28 -4.52 -3.14
CA THR A 123 17.03 -3.78 -2.12
C THR A 123 16.42 -3.95 -0.73
N LYS A 124 17.28 -4.01 0.29
CA LYS A 124 16.85 -4.17 1.69
C LYS A 124 16.02 -2.98 2.14
N GLU A 125 16.38 -1.77 1.71
CA GLU A 125 15.67 -0.55 2.05
C GLU A 125 14.22 -0.56 1.56
N LEU A 126 13.98 -1.08 0.35
CA LEU A 126 12.63 -1.20 -0.20
C LEU A 126 11.81 -2.24 0.57
N ILE A 127 12.41 -3.39 0.87
CA ILE A 127 11.80 -4.43 1.71
C ILE A 127 11.40 -3.85 3.08
N ASP A 128 12.30 -3.13 3.73
CA ASP A 128 12.05 -2.54 5.06
C ASP A 128 10.89 -1.54 5.03
N LEU A 129 10.78 -0.74 3.95
CA LEU A 129 9.64 0.17 3.77
C LEU A 129 8.31 -0.57 3.62
N PHE A 130 8.26 -1.64 2.83
CA PHE A 130 7.05 -2.45 2.68
C PHE A 130 6.70 -3.20 3.96
N ILE A 131 7.69 -3.71 4.69
CA ILE A 131 7.47 -4.29 6.03
C ILE A 131 6.88 -3.24 6.96
N LYS A 132 7.42 -2.02 6.95
CA LYS A 132 6.94 -0.92 7.79
C LYS A 132 5.50 -0.52 7.42
N LEU A 133 5.21 -0.41 6.13
CA LEU A 133 3.87 -0.13 5.62
C LEU A 133 2.87 -1.21 6.04
N PHE A 134 3.24 -2.48 5.89
CA PHE A 134 2.43 -3.62 6.33
C PHE A 134 2.18 -3.58 7.83
N THR A 135 3.21 -3.41 8.67
CA THR A 135 3.06 -3.35 10.13
C THR A 135 2.14 -2.21 10.55
N MET A 136 2.37 -1.00 10.04
CA MET A 136 1.54 0.16 10.39
C MET A 136 0.09 0.03 9.94
N THR A 137 -0.15 -0.63 8.81
CA THR A 137 -1.51 -0.91 8.31
C THR A 137 -2.17 -2.01 9.12
N SER A 138 -1.39 -3.03 9.50
CA SER A 138 -1.83 -4.18 10.28
C SER A 138 -2.28 -3.80 11.69
N ASP A 139 -1.55 -2.89 12.34
CA ASP A 139 -1.86 -2.40 13.68
C ASP A 139 -3.21 -1.64 13.74
N LEU A 140 -3.78 -1.28 12.58
CA LEU A 140 -5.09 -0.62 12.47
C LEU A 140 -6.24 -1.62 12.29
N TYR A 141 -5.95 -2.91 12.16
CA TYR A 141 -6.98 -3.96 12.17
C TYR A 141 -7.19 -4.47 13.59
N LYS A 142 -8.45 -4.60 13.98
CA LYS A 142 -8.82 -5.17 15.28
C LYS A 142 -8.59 -6.69 15.29
N GLU A 143 -8.33 -7.29 16.45
CA GLU A 143 -8.02 -8.73 16.57
C GLU A 143 -9.12 -9.66 15.99
N ASP A 144 -10.38 -9.25 16.06
CA ASP A 144 -11.53 -9.95 15.49
C ASP A 144 -11.52 -9.95 13.96
N GLU A 145 -11.06 -8.86 13.33
CA GLU A 145 -10.87 -8.79 11.88
C GLU A 145 -9.81 -9.80 11.43
N TRP A 146 -8.71 -9.97 12.18
CA TRP A 146 -7.67 -10.96 11.89
C TRP A 146 -8.15 -12.42 12.03
N LYS A 147 -9.06 -12.69 12.97
CA LYS A 147 -9.54 -14.06 13.23
C LYS A 147 -10.55 -14.53 12.18
N THR A 148 -11.27 -13.60 11.57
CA THR A 148 -12.38 -13.92 10.66
C THR A 148 -12.02 -13.78 9.19
N ASN A 149 -10.96 -13.04 8.85
CA ASN A 149 -10.54 -12.84 7.47
C ASN A 149 -9.31 -13.71 7.13
N GLU A 150 -9.53 -14.76 6.32
CA GLU A 150 -8.47 -15.68 5.87
C GLU A 150 -7.40 -15.00 5.02
N GLU A 151 -7.75 -14.00 4.21
CA GLU A 151 -6.78 -13.23 3.41
C GLU A 151 -5.82 -12.44 4.32
N LEU A 152 -6.32 -11.92 5.45
CA LEU A 152 -5.47 -11.25 6.43
C LEU A 152 -4.47 -12.23 7.05
N LYS A 153 -4.92 -13.45 7.39
CA LYS A 153 -4.06 -14.49 7.95
C LYS A 153 -2.99 -14.94 6.96
N ASP A 154 -3.38 -15.17 5.72
CA ASP A 154 -2.47 -15.55 4.63
C ASP A 154 -1.39 -14.49 4.43
N LEU A 155 -1.74 -13.20 4.35
CA LEU A 155 -0.73 -12.15 4.24
C LEU A 155 0.22 -12.16 5.43
N LYS A 156 -0.31 -12.21 6.66
CA LYS A 156 0.54 -12.20 7.87
C LYS A 156 1.48 -13.40 7.88
N HIS A 157 1.02 -14.56 7.43
CA HIS A 157 1.85 -15.74 7.25
C HIS A 157 2.95 -15.48 6.20
N ASN A 158 2.57 -15.03 5.00
CA ASN A 158 3.50 -14.76 3.89
C ASN A 158 4.57 -13.72 4.25
N VAL A 159 4.20 -12.62 4.92
CA VAL A 159 5.17 -11.62 5.39
C VAL A 159 6.13 -12.22 6.41
N ASN A 160 5.63 -13.05 7.33
CA ASN A 160 6.48 -13.69 8.35
C ASN A 160 7.42 -14.73 7.74
N GLU A 161 6.94 -15.56 6.81
CA GLU A 161 7.78 -16.50 6.07
C GLU A 161 8.82 -15.77 5.23
N PHE A 162 8.44 -14.68 4.55
CA PHE A 162 9.37 -13.84 3.82
C PHE A 162 10.45 -13.21 4.72
N LYS A 163 10.06 -12.68 5.89
CA LYS A 163 11.01 -12.15 6.89
C LYS A 163 12.00 -13.21 7.35
N LYS A 164 11.53 -14.44 7.62
CA LYS A 164 12.42 -15.56 7.95
C LYS A 164 13.37 -15.84 6.79
N PHE A 165 12.83 -15.98 5.58
CA PHE A 165 13.60 -16.26 4.36
C PHE A 165 14.74 -15.26 4.14
N ILE A 166 14.45 -13.96 4.20
CA ILE A 166 15.44 -12.89 3.99
C ILE A 166 16.51 -12.82 5.08
N ASN A 167 16.15 -13.11 6.33
CA ASN A 167 17.14 -13.16 7.42
C ASN A 167 18.15 -14.32 7.26
N TYR A 168 17.86 -15.31 6.40
CA TYR A 168 18.78 -16.39 6.08
C TYR A 168 19.56 -16.19 4.76
N THR A 169 19.31 -15.10 4.03
CA THR A 169 19.98 -14.79 2.75
C THR A 169 21.05 -13.70 2.88
N ASN A 170 21.14 -13.03 4.04
CA ASN A 170 22.22 -12.11 4.43
C ASN A 170 23.15 -12.78 5.44
#